data_AF-A0A368KXH9-F1
#
_entry.id   AF-A0A368KXH9-F1
#
_cell.length_a   1.000
_cell.length_b   1.000
_cell.length_c   1.000
_cell.angle_alpha   90.00
_cell.angle_beta   90.00
_cell.angle_gamma   90.00
#
_symmetry.space_group_name_H-M   'P 1'
#
loop_
_entity.id
_entity.type
_entity.pdbx_description
1 polymer ?
#
loop_
_entity_poly.entity_id
_entity_poly.type
_entity_poly.pdbx_seq_one_letter_code
_entity_poly.pdbx_strand_id
1 'polypeptide(L)'
;MNATENKLPDLRKLNQRLAFNSVRVQAFLEGLSPRIDSLVEAVSAGNMSEVGRLSHFIYRCCDVYGYEDLAAIAADVCEAAAGCESHGVVGSKVIRLVGAFARTSNQATMAAN
;
A
#
# COMPACT_ATOMS: atom_id res chain seq x y z
N MET A 1 -48.20 -7.34 19.14
CA MET A 1 -47.37 -8.05 18.15
C MET A 1 -46.49 -7.01 17.48
N ASN A 2 -45.18 -7.11 17.67
CA ASN A 2 -44.20 -6.07 17.33
C ASN A 2 -44.04 -5.91 15.81
N ALA A 3 -44.18 -4.69 15.32
CA ALA A 3 -43.78 -4.30 13.98
C ALA A 3 -42.24 -4.28 13.93
N THR A 4 -41.66 -5.12 13.08
CA THR A 4 -40.23 -5.07 12.75
C THR A 4 -39.93 -3.74 12.04
N GLU A 5 -39.30 -2.80 12.76
CA GLU A 5 -38.71 -1.58 12.21
C GLU A 5 -37.69 -1.95 11.13
N ASN A 6 -38.11 -1.90 9.87
CA ASN A 6 -37.22 -2.05 8.73
C ASN A 6 -36.46 -0.72 8.54
N LYS A 7 -35.40 -0.51 9.33
CA LYS A 7 -34.49 0.63 9.19
C LYS A 7 -33.64 0.44 7.95
N LEU A 8 -34.17 0.87 6.80
CA LEU A 8 -33.39 1.04 5.58
C LEU A 8 -32.14 1.87 5.91
N PRO A 9 -30.93 1.41 5.54
CA PRO A 9 -29.69 2.15 5.78
C PRO A 9 -29.78 3.54 5.15
N ASP A 10 -29.37 4.56 5.90
CA ASP A 10 -29.31 5.94 5.39
C ASP A 10 -28.22 6.03 4.30
N LEU A 11 -28.65 5.94 3.04
CA LEU A 11 -27.78 5.94 1.86
C LEU A 11 -26.88 7.18 1.78
N ARG A 12 -27.29 8.31 2.38
CA ARG A 12 -26.47 9.52 2.42
C ARG A 12 -25.28 9.35 3.36
N LYS A 13 -25.47 8.74 4.52
CA LYS A 13 -24.38 8.42 5.46
C LYS A 13 -23.43 7.38 4.88
N LEU A 14 -23.96 6.41 4.14
CA LEU A 14 -23.16 5.42 3.41
C LEU A 14 -22.31 6.09 2.32
N ASN A 15 -22.90 6.95 1.49
CA ASN A 15 -22.17 7.71 0.47
C ASN A 15 -21.11 8.63 1.07
N GLN A 16 -21.40 9.33 2.17
CA GLN A 16 -20.41 10.17 2.86
C GLN A 16 -19.23 9.35 3.41
N ARG A 17 -19.50 8.17 3.98
CA ARG A 17 -18.44 7.26 4.46
C ARG A 17 -17.60 6.70 3.34
N LEU A 18 -18.22 6.34 2.21
CA LEU A 18 -17.53 5.90 0.99
C LEU A 18 -16.62 7.01 0.47
N ALA A 19 -17.14 8.23 0.29
CA ALA A 19 -16.35 9.37 -0.19
C ALA A 19 -15.17 9.70 0.73
N PHE A 20 -15.36 9.67 2.05
CA PHE A 20 -14.29 9.93 3.01
C PHE A 20 -13.19 8.85 2.98
N ASN A 21 -13.58 7.58 2.80
CA ASN A 21 -12.62 6.49 2.63
C ASN A 21 -11.83 6.64 1.34
N SER A 22 -12.47 7.05 0.23
CA SER A 22 -11.79 7.28 -1.05
C SER A 22 -10.71 8.38 -0.96
N VAL A 23 -11.00 9.50 -0.27
CA VAL A 23 -10.03 10.59 -0.06
C VAL A 23 -8.83 10.12 0.75
N ARG A 24 -9.05 9.33 1.81
CA ARG A 24 -7.97 8.79 2.66
C ARG A 24 -7.07 7.81 1.91
N VAL A 25 -7.67 6.98 1.05
CA VAL A 25 -6.95 6.05 0.18
C VAL A 25 -6.06 6.82 -0.80
N GLN A 26 -6.60 7.85 -1.44
CA GLN A 26 -5.87 8.61 -2.43
C GLN A 26 -4.69 9.38 -1.82
N ALA A 27 -4.90 10.04 -0.67
CA ALA A 27 -3.83 10.71 0.05
C ALA A 27 -2.73 9.73 0.53
N PHE A 28 -3.12 8.50 0.89
CA PHE A 28 -2.16 7.45 1.23
C PHE A 28 -1.30 7.03 0.03
N LEU A 29 -1.93 6.75 -1.12
CA LEU A 29 -1.24 6.32 -2.32
C LEU A 29 -0.31 7.42 -2.87
N GLU A 30 -0.78 8.68 -2.85
CA GLU A 30 0.03 9.85 -3.20
C GLU A 30 1.25 10.00 -2.28
N GLY A 31 1.07 9.77 -0.97
CA GLY A 31 2.17 9.79 0.00
C GLY A 31 3.14 8.61 -0.14
N LEU A 32 2.69 7.49 -0.70
CA LEU A 32 3.49 6.27 -0.87
C LEU A 32 4.37 6.31 -2.12
N SER A 33 3.91 6.95 -3.20
CA SER A 33 4.66 7.07 -4.46
C SER A 33 6.12 7.56 -4.28
N PRO A 34 6.40 8.71 -3.62
CA PRO A 34 7.78 9.17 -3.46
C PRO A 34 8.64 8.23 -2.61
N ARG A 35 8.02 7.38 -1.76
CA ARG A 35 8.74 6.39 -0.94
C ARG A 35 9.13 5.16 -1.76
N ILE A 36 8.28 4.77 -2.70
CA ILE A 36 8.61 3.74 -3.70
C ILE A 36 9.77 4.22 -4.58
N ASP A 37 9.75 5.49 -5.01
CA ASP A 37 10.83 6.05 -5.83
C ASP A 37 12.16 6.06 -5.06
N SER A 38 12.16 6.56 -3.81
CA SER A 38 13.35 6.49 -2.95
C SER A 38 13.85 5.07 -2.70
N LEU A 39 12.94 4.08 -2.65
CA LEU A 39 13.31 2.67 -2.48
C LEU A 39 14.05 2.15 -3.72
N VAL A 40 13.57 2.48 -4.92
CA VAL A 40 14.22 2.11 -6.18
C VAL A 40 15.60 2.76 -6.31
N GLU A 41 15.73 4.02 -5.91
CA GLU A 41 17.02 4.71 -5.86
C GLU A 41 17.98 4.04 -4.86
N ALA A 42 17.51 3.69 -3.66
CA ALA A 42 18.31 3.02 -2.64
C ALA A 42 18.83 1.65 -3.10
N VAL A 43 17.98 0.88 -3.81
CA VAL A 43 18.40 -0.37 -4.45
C VAL A 43 19.48 -0.10 -5.48
N SER A 44 19.25 0.85 -6.39
CA SER A 44 20.22 1.20 -7.45
C SER A 44 21.57 1.65 -6.90
N ALA A 45 21.57 2.34 -5.76
CA ALA A 45 22.77 2.77 -5.03
C ALA A 45 23.43 1.65 -4.21
N GLY A 46 22.84 0.46 -4.13
CA GLY A 46 23.31 -0.66 -3.31
C GLY A 46 23.17 -0.44 -1.80
N ASN A 47 22.37 0.53 -1.37
CA ASN A 47 22.22 0.89 0.04
C ASN A 47 21.16 0.02 0.74
N MET A 48 21.54 -1.22 1.08
CA MET A 48 20.61 -2.19 1.68
C MET A 48 20.03 -1.78 3.03
N SER A 49 20.76 -0.95 3.80
CA SER A 49 20.24 -0.38 5.05
C SER A 49 19.05 0.54 4.78
N GLU A 50 19.14 1.37 3.75
CA GLU A 50 18.07 2.28 3.37
C GLU A 50 16.90 1.53 2.71
N VAL A 51 17.19 0.49 1.93
CA VAL A 51 16.16 -0.43 1.39
C VAL A 51 15.36 -1.06 2.53
N GLY A 52 16.03 -1.59 3.57
CA GLY A 52 15.35 -2.15 4.74
C GLY A 52 14.48 -1.13 5.46
N ARG A 53 15.00 0.09 5.67
CA ARG A 53 14.24 1.17 6.34
C ARG A 53 13.00 1.58 5.56
N LEU A 54 13.13 1.80 4.24
CA LEU A 54 12.04 2.23 3.37
C LEU A 54 11.00 1.13 3.17
N SER A 55 11.43 -0.12 2.96
CA SER A 55 10.51 -1.27 2.84
C SER A 55 9.74 -1.53 4.13
N HIS A 56 10.38 -1.42 5.30
CA HIS A 56 9.68 -1.51 6.59
C HIS A 56 8.64 -0.39 6.77
N PHE A 57 8.99 0.85 6.40
CA PHE A 57 8.04 1.96 6.43
C PHE A 57 6.83 1.69 5.52
N ILE A 58 7.07 1.26 4.28
CA ILE A 58 6.01 0.92 3.32
C ILE A 58 5.12 -0.20 3.86
N TYR A 59 5.72 -1.26 4.42
CA TYR A 59 4.99 -2.36 5.07
C TYR A 59 4.06 -1.84 6.17
N ARG A 60 4.57 -1.05 7.12
CA ARG A 60 3.78 -0.52 8.25
C ARG A 60 2.63 0.37 7.75
N CYS A 61 2.86 1.16 6.73
CA CYS A 61 1.79 1.98 6.16
C CYS A 61 0.75 1.11 5.43
N CYS A 62 1.15 0.13 4.63
CA CYS A 62 0.19 -0.76 3.96
C CYS A 62 -0.66 -1.56 4.95
N ASP A 63 -0.05 -2.07 6.02
CA ASP A 63 -0.71 -2.79 7.11
C ASP A 63 -1.78 -1.93 7.81
N VAL A 64 -1.44 -0.69 8.17
CA VAL A 64 -2.37 0.25 8.83
C VAL A 64 -3.57 0.62 7.96
N TYR A 65 -3.38 0.69 6.63
CA TYR A 65 -4.43 1.07 5.69
C TYR A 65 -5.19 -0.14 5.09
N GLY A 66 -4.85 -1.37 5.48
CA GLY A 66 -5.55 -2.59 5.08
C GLY A 66 -5.16 -3.13 3.70
N TYR A 67 -3.98 -2.76 3.18
CA TYR A 67 -3.44 -3.29 1.93
C TYR A 67 -2.57 -4.52 2.20
N GLU A 68 -3.19 -5.62 2.61
CA GLU A 68 -2.50 -6.84 3.06
C GLU A 68 -1.52 -7.40 2.01
N ASP A 69 -1.95 -7.48 0.75
CA ASP A 69 -1.09 -7.95 -0.36
C ASP A 69 0.15 -7.06 -0.56
N LEU A 70 -0.05 -5.74 -0.49
CA LEU A 70 1.03 -4.78 -0.67
C LEU A 70 1.98 -4.79 0.53
N ALA A 71 1.44 -4.98 1.74
CA ALA A 71 2.20 -5.14 2.97
C ALA A 71 3.05 -6.41 2.91
N ALA A 72 2.50 -7.55 2.47
CA ALA A 72 3.24 -8.80 2.34
C ALA A 72 4.43 -8.66 1.38
N ILE A 73 4.25 -8.02 0.22
CA ILE A 73 5.33 -7.82 -0.75
C ILE A 73 6.40 -6.86 -0.19
N ALA A 74 6.01 -5.85 0.60
CA ALA A 74 6.96 -4.95 1.25
C ALA A 74 7.75 -5.63 2.38
N ALA A 75 7.10 -6.51 3.15
CA ALA A 75 7.76 -7.35 4.15
C ALA A 75 8.81 -8.26 3.50
N ASP A 76 8.47 -8.86 2.36
CA ASP A 76 9.35 -9.68 1.53
C ASP A 76 10.65 -8.96 1.13
N VAL A 77 10.57 -7.66 0.83
CA VAL A 77 11.73 -6.80 0.52
C VAL A 77 12.53 -6.52 1.79
N CYS A 78 11.85 -6.23 2.90
CA CYS A 78 12.48 -5.97 4.19
C CYS A 78 13.28 -7.18 4.68
N GLU A 79 12.71 -8.38 4.57
CA GLU A 79 13.37 -9.64 4.93
C GLU A 79 14.58 -9.91 4.03
N ALA A 80 14.46 -9.70 2.72
CA ALA A 80 15.59 -9.89 1.80
C ALA A 80 16.74 -8.90 2.09
N ALA A 81 16.41 -7.65 2.38
CA ALA A 81 17.41 -6.65 2.76
C ALA A 81 18.09 -6.99 4.10
N ALA A 82 17.32 -7.45 5.09
CA ALA A 82 17.83 -7.86 6.40
C ALA A 82 18.64 -9.16 6.35
N GLY A 83 18.27 -10.08 5.46
CA GLY A 83 18.95 -11.35 5.22
C GLY A 83 20.25 -11.23 4.42
N CYS A 84 20.68 -10.01 4.07
CA CYS A 84 21.85 -9.75 3.23
C CYS A 84 21.80 -10.51 1.90
N GLU A 85 20.61 -10.66 1.33
CA GLU A 85 20.40 -11.28 0.02
C GLU A 85 21.14 -10.51 -1.07
N SER A 86 21.39 -11.18 -2.19
CA SER A 86 22.05 -10.55 -3.33
C SER A 86 21.23 -9.37 -3.86
N HIS A 87 21.92 -8.34 -4.38
CA HIS A 87 21.28 -7.17 -4.98
C HIS A 87 20.24 -7.58 -6.06
N GLY A 88 20.51 -8.59 -6.88
CA GLY A 88 19.56 -9.08 -7.88
C GLY A 88 18.25 -9.63 -7.29
N VAL A 89 18.33 -10.32 -6.15
CA VAL A 89 17.15 -10.85 -5.43
C VAL A 89 16.32 -9.72 -4.83
N VAL A 90 16.98 -8.78 -4.15
CA VAL A 90 16.32 -7.60 -3.56
C VAL A 90 15.65 -6.76 -4.66
N GLY A 91 16.36 -6.49 -5.76
CA GLY A 91 15.84 -5.74 -6.91
C GLY A 91 14.62 -6.40 -7.54
N SER A 92 14.63 -7.73 -7.71
CA SER A 92 13.47 -8.46 -8.24
C SER A 92 12.23 -8.31 -7.34
N LYS A 93 12.40 -8.37 -6.02
CA LYS A 93 11.33 -8.18 -5.05
C LYS A 93 10.80 -6.74 -5.06
N VAL A 94 11.68 -5.75 -5.20
CA VAL A 94 11.28 -4.33 -5.33
C VAL A 94 10.49 -4.08 -6.62
N ILE A 95 10.87 -4.70 -7.74
CA ILE A 95 10.09 -4.63 -9.00
C ILE A 95 8.67 -5.18 -8.79
N ARG A 96 8.53 -6.29 -8.06
CA ARG A 96 7.20 -6.85 -7.73
C ARG A 96 6.37 -5.88 -6.87
N LEU A 97 7.01 -5.21 -5.91
CA LEU A 97 6.37 -4.20 -5.07
C LEU A 97 5.86 -3.01 -5.90
N VAL A 98 6.71 -2.46 -6.78
CA VAL A 98 6.33 -1.38 -7.71
C VAL A 98 5.15 -1.79 -8.59
N GLY A 99 5.20 -2.99 -9.16
CA GLY A 99 4.10 -3.51 -9.99
C GLY A 99 2.80 -3.69 -9.21
N ALA A 100 2.86 -4.15 -7.95
CA ALA A 100 1.70 -4.26 -7.08
C ALA A 100 1.11 -2.89 -6.75
N PHE A 101 1.96 -1.92 -6.38
CA PHE A 101 1.54 -0.55 -6.12
C PHE A 101 0.83 0.07 -7.32
N ALA A 102 1.40 -0.06 -8.53
CA ALA A 102 0.78 0.47 -9.75
C ALA A 102 -0.63 -0.12 -10.01
N ARG A 103 -0.82 -1.44 -9.76
CA ARG A 103 -2.14 -2.07 -9.89
C ARG A 103 -3.13 -1.54 -8.86
N THR A 104 -2.70 -1.43 -7.60
CA THR A 104 -3.53 -0.90 -6.51
C THR A 104 -3.94 0.55 -6.78
N SER A 105 -3.01 1.39 -7.24
CA SER A 105 -3.27 2.79 -7.58
C SER A 105 -4.23 2.95 -8.75
N ASN A 106 -4.10 2.11 -9.79
CA ASN A 106 -5.03 2.12 -10.93
C ASN A 106 -6.44 1.67 -10.52
N GLN A 107 -6.57 0.65 -9.66
CA GLN A 107 -7.87 0.21 -9.14
C GLN A 107 -8.52 1.29 -8.26
N ALA A 108 -7.75 1.95 -7.41
CA ALA A 108 -8.26 3.04 -6.57
C ALA A 108 -8.77 4.22 -7.42
N THR A 109 -8.07 4.56 -8.49
CA THR A 109 -8.49 5.61 -9.44
C THR A 109 -9.76 5.22 -10.19
N MET A 110 -9.86 3.97 -10.64
CA MET A 110 -11.06 3.48 -11.34
C MET A 110 -12.30 3.40 -10.44
N ALA A 111 -12.13 3.15 -9.14
CA ALA A 111 -13.24 3.11 -8.19
C ALA A 111 -13.73 4.51 -7.74
N ALA A 112 -12.99 5.56 -8.08
CA ALA A 112 -13.32 6.95 -7.74
C ALA A 112 -14.08 7.70 -8.86
N ASN A 113 -14.15 7.12 -10.08
CA ASN A 113 -14.92 7.63 -11.22
C ASN A 113 -16.27 6.93 -11.34
#